data_AF-A0A2P6TTQ0-F1
#
_entry.id   AF-A0A2P6TTQ0-F1
#
_cell.length_a   1.000
_cell.length_b   1.000
_cell.length_c   1.000
_cell.angle_alpha   90.00
_cell.angle_beta   90.00
_cell.angle_gamma   90.00
#
_symmetry.space_group_name_H-M   'P 1'
#
loop_
_entity.id
_entity.type
_entity.pdbx_description
1 polymer ?
#
loop_
_entity_poly.entity_id
_entity_poly.type
_entity_poly.pdbx_seq_one_letter_code
_entity_poly.pdbx_strand_id
1 'polypeptide(L)'
;MDSNPVLSSASRTALVTAAALATQNASKLTVMFVDEAGQQVSEKRLQLVQGELERRGLQASFVEEEVEAASVGKGSVAVGEVADNIEADLVVLSTAAIHEKHVDGNLLAEFVPCPVLLLP
;
A
#
# COMPACT_ATOMS: atom_id res chain seq x y z
N MET A 1 2.07 0.79 -5.25
CA MET A 1 2.16 1.81 -6.31
C MET A 1 3.51 2.46 -6.23
N ASP A 2 4.51 1.73 -6.71
CA ASP A 2 5.89 2.21 -6.73
C ASP A 2 6.63 1.42 -7.79
N SER A 3 6.86 2.05 -8.94
CA SER A 3 7.56 1.43 -10.07
C SER A 3 9.06 1.31 -9.82
N ASN A 4 9.58 1.79 -8.67
CA ASN A 4 10.99 1.72 -8.37
C ASN A 4 11.39 0.28 -7.95
N PRO A 5 12.47 -0.29 -8.53
CA PRO A 5 12.98 -1.59 -8.11
C PRO A 5 13.38 -1.66 -6.64
N VAL A 6 13.61 -0.52 -6.00
CA VAL A 6 13.87 -0.34 -4.56
C VAL A 6 12.90 0.72 -4.05
N LEU A 7 12.00 0.38 -3.12
CA LEU A 7 10.96 1.27 -2.58
C LEU A 7 11.42 2.73 -2.49
N SER A 8 10.67 3.63 -3.11
CA SER A 8 10.84 5.06 -3.03
C SER A 8 10.82 5.55 -1.58
N SER A 9 11.33 6.76 -1.35
CA SER A 9 11.28 7.39 -0.03
C SER A 9 9.84 7.57 0.46
N ALA A 10 8.93 7.89 -0.45
CA ALA A 10 7.49 8.02 -0.20
C ALA A 10 6.88 6.71 0.32
N SER A 11 7.06 5.61 -0.43
CA SER A 11 6.58 4.28 -0.03
C SER A 11 7.21 3.79 1.26
N ARG A 12 8.50 4.10 1.47
CA ARG A 12 9.21 3.75 2.71
C ARG A 12 8.65 4.49 3.92
N THR A 13 8.36 5.79 3.78
CA THR A 13 7.74 6.58 4.85
C THR A 13 6.34 6.04 5.19
N ALA A 14 5.56 5.66 4.18
CA ALA A 14 4.26 5.05 4.38
C ALA A 14 4.36 3.71 5.12
N LEU A 15 5.26 2.83 4.69
CA LEU A 15 5.53 1.55 5.34
C LEU A 15 5.97 1.71 6.79
N VAL A 16 6.95 2.58 7.05
CA VAL A 16 7.50 2.81 8.40
C VAL A 16 6.43 3.36 9.34
N THR A 17 5.60 4.28 8.85
CA THR A 17 4.49 4.84 9.62
C THR A 17 3.42 3.79 9.91
N ALA A 18 2.99 3.03 8.89
CA ALA A 18 2.01 1.95 9.06
C ALA A 18 2.49 0.88 10.03
N ALA A 19 3.77 0.47 9.93
CA ALA A 19 4.37 -0.49 10.85
C ALA A 19 4.46 0.06 12.28
N ALA A 20 4.80 1.34 12.47
CA ALA A 20 4.78 1.96 13.78
C ALA A 20 3.37 1.96 14.39
N LEU A 21 2.34 2.31 13.61
CA LEU A 21 0.94 2.30 14.05
C LEU A 21 0.48 0.89 14.41
N ALA A 22 0.79 -0.10 13.57
CA ALA A 22 0.43 -1.50 13.83
C ALA A 22 1.07 -2.02 15.12
N THR A 23 2.36 -1.75 15.34
CA THR A 23 3.05 -2.13 16.58
C THR A 23 2.46 -1.45 17.82
N GLN A 24 2.14 -0.15 17.74
CA GLN A 24 1.59 0.60 18.88
C GLN A 24 0.20 0.13 19.29
N ASN A 25 -0.61 -0.33 18.34
CA ASN A 25 -1.99 -0.74 18.58
C ASN A 25 -2.17 -2.27 18.66
N ALA A 26 -1.07 -3.03 18.57
CA ALA A 26 -1.09 -4.50 18.45
C ALA A 26 -2.00 -4.99 17.28
N SER A 27 -2.01 -4.22 16.20
CA SER A 27 -2.82 -4.50 15.00
C SER A 27 -2.05 -5.37 14.00
N LYS A 28 -2.81 -6.01 13.10
CA LYS A 28 -2.24 -6.67 11.92
C LYS A 28 -1.85 -5.60 10.89
N LEU A 29 -0.77 -5.84 10.15
CA LEU A 29 -0.36 -5.02 9.02
C LEU A 29 -0.30 -5.88 7.76
N THR A 30 -1.05 -5.48 6.75
CA THR A 30 -0.98 -6.04 5.40
C THR A 30 -0.41 -4.99 4.47
N VAL A 31 0.61 -5.36 3.70
CA VAL A 31 1.25 -4.47 2.72
C VAL A 31 0.79 -4.88 1.32
N MET A 32 0.13 -3.94 0.63
CA MET A 32 -0.36 -4.11 -0.71
C MET A 32 0.64 -3.56 -1.74
N PHE A 33 1.03 -4.39 -2.69
CA PHE A 33 1.76 -3.98 -3.88
C PHE A 33 0.78 -3.86 -5.03
N VAL A 34 0.91 -2.77 -5.77
CA VAL A 34 0.11 -2.53 -6.96
C VAL A 34 1.07 -2.14 -8.05
N ASP A 35 1.19 -3.04 -9.03
CA ASP A 35 2.11 -2.93 -10.17
C ASP A 35 1.30 -2.99 -11.48
N GLU A 36 1.93 -2.59 -12.58
CA GLU A 36 1.31 -2.66 -13.89
C GLU A 36 1.17 -4.12 -14.35
N ALA A 37 0.10 -4.43 -15.10
CA ALA A 37 -0.13 -5.77 -15.64
C ALA A 37 1.12 -6.35 -16.33
N GLY A 38 1.53 -7.55 -15.91
CA GLY A 38 2.74 -8.22 -16.38
C GLY A 38 4.04 -7.82 -15.68
N GLN A 39 3.99 -6.94 -14.67
CA GLN A 39 5.12 -6.71 -13.75
C GLN A 39 4.92 -7.51 -12.48
N GLN A 40 5.98 -8.20 -12.04
CA GLN A 40 6.00 -8.87 -10.74
C GLN A 40 6.63 -7.99 -9.67
N VAL A 41 6.17 -8.16 -8.43
CA VAL A 41 6.80 -7.53 -7.28
C VAL A 41 8.25 -7.99 -7.20
N SER A 42 9.18 -7.04 -7.12
CA SER A 42 10.60 -7.40 -7.10
C SER A 42 10.95 -8.05 -5.77
N GLU A 43 11.76 -9.11 -5.80
CA GLU A 43 12.19 -9.83 -4.59
C GLU A 43 12.87 -8.88 -3.58
N LYS A 44 13.58 -7.85 -4.08
CA LYS A 44 14.17 -6.80 -3.25
C LYS A 44 13.13 -5.97 -2.52
N ARG A 45 11.99 -5.63 -3.15
CA ARG A 45 10.89 -4.91 -2.49
C ARG A 45 10.30 -5.76 -1.38
N LEU A 46 10.01 -7.04 -1.64
CA LEU A 46 9.52 -7.98 -0.64
C LEU A 46 10.48 -8.11 0.56
N GLN A 47 11.77 -8.32 0.31
CA GLN A 47 12.79 -8.44 1.36
C GLN A 47 12.91 -7.17 2.20
N LEU A 48 12.82 -5.98 1.58
CA LEU A 48 12.86 -4.71 2.32
C LEU A 48 11.65 -4.53 3.21
N VAL A 49 10.46 -4.84 2.71
CA VAL A 49 9.24 -4.76 3.50
C VAL A 49 9.30 -5.77 4.63
N GLN A 50 9.57 -7.05 4.33
CA GLN A 50 9.69 -8.12 5.30
C GLN A 50 10.69 -7.77 6.42
N GLY A 51 11.88 -7.27 6.07
CA GLY A 51 12.87 -6.87 7.07
C GLY A 51 12.40 -5.73 7.98
N GLU A 52 11.57 -4.80 7.49
CA GLU A 52 11.01 -3.73 8.33
C GLU A 52 9.93 -4.25 9.28
N LEU A 53 9.06 -5.17 8.83
CA LEU A 53 8.06 -5.82 9.68
C LEU A 53 8.74 -6.69 10.76
N GLU A 54 9.72 -7.51 10.39
CA GLU A 54 10.44 -8.41 11.30
C GLU A 54 11.17 -7.64 12.41
N ARG A 55 11.83 -6.52 12.07
CA ARG A 55 12.49 -5.65 13.05
C ARG A 55 11.53 -5.10 14.11
N ARG A 56 10.24 -5.04 13.79
CA ARG A 56 9.17 -4.54 14.66
C ARG A 56 8.32 -5.64 15.28
N GLY A 57 8.69 -6.90 15.06
CA GLY A 57 7.96 -8.07 15.57
C GLY A 57 6.58 -8.27 14.93
N LEU A 58 6.34 -7.70 13.75
CA LEU A 58 5.10 -7.85 13.01
C LEU A 58 5.18 -9.07 12.08
N GLN A 59 4.07 -9.79 11.94
CA GLN A 59 3.94 -10.86 10.95
C GLN A 59 3.74 -10.26 9.56
N ALA A 60 4.53 -10.73 8.60
CA ALA A 60 4.44 -10.28 7.22
C ALA A 60 3.14 -10.79 6.57
N SER A 61 2.31 -9.88 6.08
CA SER A 61 1.14 -10.17 5.25
C SER A 61 1.23 -9.30 4.00
N PHE A 62 1.11 -9.91 2.83
CA PHE A 62 1.27 -9.25 1.54
C PHE A 62 0.06 -9.52 0.66
N VAL A 63 -0.32 -8.52 -0.12
CA VAL A 63 -1.30 -8.63 -1.20
C VAL A 63 -0.65 -8.03 -2.45
N GLU A 64 -0.70 -8.74 -3.56
CA GLU A 64 -0.17 -8.29 -4.85
C GLU A 64 -1.34 -8.13 -5.81
N GLU A 65 -1.54 -6.92 -6.33
CA GLU A 65 -2.57 -6.60 -7.31
C GLU A 65 -1.94 -6.08 -8.60
N GLU A 66 -2.45 -6.57 -9.73
CA GLU A 66 -2.05 -6.11 -11.06
C GLU A 66 -3.11 -5.16 -11.62
N VAL A 67 -2.68 -3.95 -12.01
CA VAL A 67 -3.56 -2.94 -12.58
C VAL A 67 -3.10 -2.55 -13.98
N GLU A 68 -4.03 -2.31 -14.90
CA GLU A 68 -3.68 -1.81 -16.24
C GLU A 68 -3.16 -0.36 -16.16
N ALA A 69 -1.94 -0.13 -16.66
CA ALA A 69 -1.22 1.15 -16.60
C ALA A 69 -2.03 2.38 -17.10
N ALA A 70 -2.92 2.20 -18.07
CA ALA A 70 -3.71 3.27 -18.67
C ALA A 70 -5.02 3.59 -17.91
N SER A 71 -5.30 2.90 -16.81
CA SER A 71 -6.60 2.97 -16.14
C SER A 71 -6.54 3.78 -14.84
N VAL A 72 -6.69 5.09 -14.98
CA VAL A 72 -6.84 6.02 -13.85
C VAL A 72 -8.00 5.54 -12.98
N GLY A 73 -7.73 5.36 -11.68
CA GLY A 73 -8.74 4.99 -10.70
C GLY A 73 -8.89 3.50 -10.40
N LYS A 74 -8.38 2.59 -11.25
CA LYS A 74 -8.36 1.15 -10.90
C LYS A 74 -7.53 0.87 -9.66
N GLY A 75 -6.45 1.64 -9.47
CA GLY A 75 -5.68 1.60 -8.24
C GLY A 75 -6.51 1.90 -6.98
N SER A 76 -7.38 2.91 -7.05
CA SER A 76 -8.27 3.25 -5.93
C SER A 76 -9.32 2.17 -5.68
N VAL A 77 -9.87 1.58 -6.74
CA VAL A 77 -10.82 0.46 -6.65
C VAL A 77 -10.15 -0.76 -6.01
N ALA A 78 -8.97 -1.17 -6.49
CA ALA A 78 -8.22 -2.30 -5.92
C ALA A 78 -7.91 -2.08 -4.43
N VAL A 79 -7.52 -0.86 -4.04
CA VAL A 79 -7.33 -0.52 -2.62
C VAL A 79 -8.63 -0.68 -1.84
N GLY A 80 -9.76 -0.22 -2.37
CA GLY A 80 -11.08 -0.39 -1.73
C GLY A 80 -11.48 -1.85 -1.58
N GLU A 81 -11.33 -2.66 -2.63
CA GLU A 81 -11.66 -4.09 -2.62
C GLU A 81 -10.78 -4.87 -1.64
N VAL A 82 -9.47 -4.63 -1.64
CA VAL A 82 -8.55 -5.28 -0.69
C VAL A 82 -8.87 -4.85 0.74
N ALA A 83 -9.12 -3.55 0.97
CA ALA A 83 -9.48 -3.04 2.29
C ALA A 83 -10.78 -3.67 2.81
N ASP A 84 -11.79 -3.84 1.97
CA ASP A 84 -13.05 -4.51 2.32
C ASP A 84 -12.82 -6.00 2.63
N ASN A 85 -12.09 -6.70 1.77
CA ASN A 85 -11.81 -8.14 1.90
C ASN A 85 -11.07 -8.52 3.18
N ILE A 86 -10.17 -7.66 3.66
CA ILE A 86 -9.40 -7.89 4.90
C ILE A 86 -10.02 -7.20 6.11
N GLU A 87 -11.18 -6.56 5.96
CA GLU A 87 -11.85 -5.75 6.98
C GLU A 87 -10.91 -4.69 7.59
N ALA A 88 -10.15 -3.99 6.73
CA ALA A 88 -9.18 -2.99 7.14
C ALA A 88 -9.87 -1.81 7.86
N ASP A 89 -9.29 -1.38 8.97
CA ASP A 89 -9.74 -0.23 9.76
C ASP A 89 -8.99 1.07 9.42
N LEU A 90 -7.87 0.97 8.70
CA LEU A 90 -7.06 2.10 8.23
C LEU A 90 -6.28 1.74 6.97
N VAL A 91 -6.35 2.61 5.95
CA VAL A 91 -5.46 2.56 4.78
C VAL A 91 -4.40 3.64 4.90
N VAL A 92 -3.12 3.28 4.73
CA VAL A 92 -2.00 4.22 4.73
C VAL A 92 -1.36 4.28 3.35
N LEU A 93 -1.34 5.48 2.75
CA LEU A 93 -0.81 5.70 1.41
C LEU A 93 0.09 6.94 1.38
N SER A 94 1.05 6.97 0.45
CA SER A 94 1.74 8.22 0.15
C SER A 94 0.94 9.06 -0.84
N THR A 95 0.92 10.38 -0.62
CA THR A 95 0.42 11.38 -1.57
C THR A 95 1.13 11.33 -2.92
N ALA A 96 2.35 10.80 -2.98
CA ALA A 96 3.05 10.55 -4.24
C ALA A 96 2.24 9.66 -5.19
N ALA A 97 1.52 8.65 -4.68
CA ALA A 97 0.69 7.78 -5.50
C ALA A 97 -0.49 8.52 -6.16
N ILE A 98 -0.99 9.58 -5.53
CA ILE A 98 -2.01 10.48 -6.10
C ILE A 98 -1.38 11.40 -7.14
N HIS A 99 -0.23 12.00 -6.82
CA HIS A 99 0.48 12.90 -7.74
C HIS A 99 0.93 12.21 -9.03
N GLU A 100 1.36 10.95 -8.91
CA GLU A 100 1.75 10.09 -10.03
C GLU A 100 0.54 9.47 -10.76
N LYS A 101 -0.68 9.77 -10.30
CA LYS A 101 -1.96 9.29 -10.87
C LYS A 101 -2.14 7.77 -10.83
N HIS A 102 -1.41 7.08 -9.97
CA HIS A 102 -1.63 5.66 -9.70
C HIS A 102 -2.96 5.44 -8.94
N VAL A 103 -3.33 6.40 -8.09
CA VAL A 103 -4.64 6.48 -7.43
C VAL A 103 -5.29 7.83 -7.66
N ASP A 104 -6.62 7.84 -7.63
CA ASP A 104 -7.43 9.06 -7.58
C ASP A 104 -7.95 9.27 -6.15
N GLY A 105 -7.69 10.45 -5.60
CA GLY A 105 -8.08 10.80 -4.23
C GLY A 105 -9.59 10.89 -4.00
N ASN A 106 -10.37 11.28 -5.01
CA ASN A 106 -11.83 11.30 -4.90
C ASN A 106 -12.37 9.88 -4.86
N LEU A 107 -11.85 8.99 -5.71
CA LEU A 107 -12.25 7.58 -5.70
C LEU A 107 -11.83 6.88 -4.40
N LEU A 108 -10.68 7.24 -3.83
CA LEU A 108 -10.29 6.75 -2.50
C LEU A 108 -11.33 7.16 -1.44
N ALA A 109 -11.78 8.42 -1.46
CA ALA A 109 -12.78 8.91 -0.52
C ALA A 109 -14.19 8.32 -0.74
N GLU A 110 -14.51 7.90 -1.97
CA GLU A 110 -15.80 7.32 -2.32
C GLU A 110 -15.89 5.81 -2.05
N PHE A 111 -14.81 5.06 -2.35
CA PHE A 111 -14.85 3.59 -2.40
C PHE A 111 -14.09 2.87 -1.29
N VAL A 112 -13.20 3.55 -0.55
CA VAL A 112 -12.48 2.89 0.56
C VAL A 112 -13.39 2.87 1.79
N PRO A 113 -13.67 1.69 2.38
CA PRO A 113 -14.66 1.54 3.46
C PRO A 113 -14.17 2.04 4.83
N CYS A 114 -12.94 2.57 4.92
CA CYS A 114 -12.30 2.98 6.16
C CYS A 114 -11.46 4.26 5.97
N PRO A 115 -11.02 4.91 7.06
CA PRO A 115 -10.16 6.09 6.99
C PRO A 115 -8.90 5.87 6.14
N VAL A 116 -8.55 6.88 5.34
CA VAL A 116 -7.33 6.91 4.54
C VAL A 116 -6.36 7.94 5.12
N LEU A 117 -5.20 7.48 5.59
CA LEU A 117 -4.09 8.33 6.01
C LEU A 117 -3.13 8.57 4.84
N LEU A 118 -3.12 9.80 4.35
CA LEU A 118 -2.21 10.24 3.30
C LEU A 118 -0.95 10.87 3.90
N LEU A 119 0.21 10.33 3.54
CA LEU A 119 1.52 10.79 3.99
C LEU A 119 2.27 11.52 2.87
N PRO A 120 3.04 12.57 3.20
CA PRO A 120 3.86 13.28 2.22
C PRO A 120 4.91 12.37 1.55
#